data_AF-A0A9D9UHF3-F1
#
_entry.id   AF-A0A9D9UHF3-F1
#
_cell.length_a   1.000
_cell.length_b   1.000
_cell.length_c   1.000
_cell.angle_alpha   90.00
_cell.angle_beta   90.00
_cell.angle_gamma   90.00
#
_symmetry.space_group_name_H-M   'P 1'
#
loop_
_entity.id
_entity.type
_entity.pdbx_description
1 polymer ?
#
loop_
_entity_poly.entity_id
_entity_poly.type
_entity_poly.pdbx_seq_one_letter_code
_entity_poly.pdbx_strand_id
1 'polypeptide(L)'
;MKKLFISVLWILFEIHTANTQSPHGSGLRFDCALCHSSDSWTFNSKNYTFNHDSTSFPLIGQHATLECRSCHTSLSFKDIPSDCISCHVDIHQQTLGNDCARCHTSLTWVVENITKIHEQTSFPLMGAHATVDCNACHQSETNVRFSPINPECISCHTQDYEMAKNPDHKSIGFSTDCSVCHKQTSVDWLGVGIVHSFFPLEQGHQISDCSQCHKSTDYNDISPECINCHQKDFTNAKNPDHSLFPTQCNLCHTLAIGWMPASFTNHDSRFPIYSGNHKNEWDQCIECHINPGDYITFSCVKCHEHNNAGKLAKEHDEVSNYQYESNACYACHPKGN
;
A
#
# COMPACT_ATOMS: atom_id res chain seq x y z
N MET A 1 -17.62 -109.04 -67.22
CA MET A 1 -17.23 -108.92 -65.80
C MET A 1 -16.60 -107.55 -65.57
N LYS A 2 -17.21 -106.77 -64.66
CA LYS A 2 -16.71 -105.68 -63.78
C LYS A 2 -15.54 -104.80 -64.29
N LYS A 3 -15.83 -103.53 -64.63
CA LYS A 3 -15.78 -102.31 -63.78
C LYS A 3 -14.37 -101.95 -63.28
N LEU A 4 -13.90 -100.75 -63.60
CA LEU A 4 -13.38 -99.81 -62.60
C LEU A 4 -13.39 -98.38 -63.15
N PHE A 5 -14.30 -97.55 -62.64
CA PHE A 5 -14.24 -96.09 -62.68
C PHE A 5 -13.38 -95.66 -61.49
N ILE A 6 -12.33 -94.87 -61.71
CA ILE A 6 -11.58 -94.22 -60.63
C ILE A 6 -11.98 -92.74 -60.64
N SER A 7 -12.75 -92.37 -59.63
CA SER A 7 -13.21 -91.02 -59.36
C SER A 7 -12.06 -90.19 -58.78
N VAL A 8 -11.76 -89.05 -59.41
CA VAL A 8 -10.81 -88.06 -58.89
C VAL A 8 -11.52 -87.24 -57.81
N LEU A 9 -11.14 -87.45 -56.55
CA LEU A 9 -11.65 -86.71 -55.40
C LEU A 9 -10.91 -85.37 -55.31
N TRP A 10 -11.58 -84.26 -55.64
CA TRP A 10 -11.07 -82.91 -55.38
C TRP A 10 -11.29 -82.59 -53.90
N ILE A 11 -10.20 -82.54 -53.13
CA ILE A 11 -10.22 -82.07 -51.73
C ILE A 11 -10.27 -80.54 -51.78
N LEU A 12 -11.44 -79.97 -51.52
CA LEU A 12 -11.60 -78.55 -51.21
C LEU A 12 -10.95 -78.28 -49.85
N PHE A 13 -9.83 -77.57 -49.87
CA PHE A 13 -9.16 -77.08 -48.66
C PHE A 13 -9.92 -75.83 -48.18
N GLU A 14 -10.81 -75.98 -47.21
CA GLU A 14 -11.44 -74.84 -46.53
C GLU A 14 -10.38 -74.10 -45.72
N ILE A 15 -9.89 -72.98 -46.25
CA ILE A 15 -9.11 -72.01 -45.50
C ILE A 15 -10.03 -71.38 -44.46
N HIS A 16 -10.04 -71.97 -43.27
CA HIS A 16 -10.61 -71.32 -42.09
C HIS A 16 -9.73 -70.11 -41.76
N THR A 17 -10.14 -68.92 -42.20
CA THR A 17 -9.58 -67.67 -41.67
C THR A 17 -10.02 -67.57 -40.22
N ALA A 18 -9.16 -68.00 -39.30
CA ALA A 18 -9.32 -67.68 -37.90
C ALA A 18 -9.28 -66.14 -37.78
N ASN A 19 -10.44 -65.53 -37.53
CA ASN A 19 -10.50 -64.12 -37.13
C ASN A 19 -9.86 -64.02 -35.75
N THR A 20 -8.54 -63.85 -35.71
CA THR A 20 -7.82 -63.52 -34.48
C THR A 20 -8.21 -62.09 -34.10
N GLN A 21 -9.23 -61.96 -33.27
CA GLN A 21 -9.59 -60.67 -32.69
C GLN A 21 -8.48 -60.26 -31.73
N SER A 22 -7.93 -59.06 -31.91
CA SER A 22 -6.89 -58.51 -31.05
C SER A 22 -7.35 -58.57 -29.57
N PRO A 23 -6.53 -59.12 -28.65
CA PRO A 23 -6.85 -59.12 -27.22
C PRO A 23 -6.90 -57.70 -26.65
N HIS A 24 -6.47 -56.71 -27.44
CA HIS A 24 -6.51 -55.29 -27.10
C HIS A 24 -7.80 -54.56 -27.55
N GLY A 25 -8.79 -55.33 -28.05
CA GLY A 25 -10.03 -54.80 -28.60
C GLY A 25 -9.88 -54.25 -30.02
N SER A 26 -10.99 -53.81 -30.61
CA SER A 26 -11.05 -53.28 -31.99
C SER A 26 -10.61 -51.81 -32.13
N GLY A 27 -10.33 -51.16 -30.99
CA GLY A 27 -9.99 -49.73 -30.93
C GLY A 27 -8.49 -49.42 -31.15
N LEU A 28 -7.61 -50.39 -30.93
CA LEU A 28 -6.16 -50.18 -31.06
C LEU A 28 -5.75 -50.27 -32.54
N ARG A 29 -5.49 -49.12 -33.17
CA ARG A 29 -5.12 -49.00 -34.59
C ARG A 29 -3.62 -48.72 -34.80
N PHE A 30 -2.77 -49.29 -33.94
CA PHE A 30 -1.32 -49.16 -34.01
C PHE A 30 -0.69 -50.43 -34.56
N ASP A 31 0.52 -50.32 -35.14
CA ASP A 31 1.29 -51.47 -35.56
C ASP A 31 1.66 -52.34 -34.34
N CYS A 32 1.26 -53.61 -34.37
CA CYS A 32 1.53 -54.57 -33.31
C CYS A 32 3.03 -54.73 -33.02
N ALA A 33 3.90 -54.50 -34.02
CA ALA A 33 5.35 -54.58 -33.88
C ALA A 33 5.94 -53.51 -32.95
N LEU A 34 5.18 -52.45 -32.61
CA LEU A 34 5.61 -51.44 -31.65
C LEU A 34 5.72 -51.98 -30.22
N CYS A 35 5.01 -53.07 -29.92
CA CYS A 35 4.92 -53.67 -28.59
C CYS A 35 5.28 -55.16 -28.56
N HIS A 36 5.11 -55.89 -29.67
CA HIS A 36 5.33 -57.33 -29.77
C HIS A 36 6.48 -57.69 -30.71
N SER A 37 7.24 -58.73 -30.38
CA SER A 37 8.19 -59.34 -31.31
C SER A 37 7.50 -60.28 -32.31
N SER A 38 7.98 -60.34 -33.55
CA SER A 38 7.49 -61.28 -34.57
C SER A 38 7.72 -62.75 -34.23
N ASP A 39 8.75 -63.04 -33.43
CA ASP A 39 9.24 -64.41 -33.22
C ASP A 39 8.51 -65.13 -32.09
N SER A 40 8.07 -64.40 -31.05
CA SER A 40 7.44 -64.98 -29.86
C SER A 40 6.10 -64.34 -29.50
N TRP A 41 5.72 -63.22 -30.13
CA TRP A 41 4.56 -62.40 -29.78
C TRP A 41 4.48 -61.99 -28.30
N THR A 42 5.59 -62.14 -27.57
CA THR A 42 5.69 -61.77 -26.17
C THR A 42 5.99 -60.28 -26.07
N PHE A 43 5.32 -59.60 -25.16
CA PHE A 43 5.65 -58.21 -24.83
C PHE A 43 7.10 -58.14 -24.32
N ASN A 44 7.92 -57.32 -24.98
CA ASN A 44 9.29 -57.06 -24.55
C ASN A 44 9.35 -55.70 -23.85
N SER A 45 9.30 -55.70 -22.52
CA SER A 45 9.34 -54.49 -21.69
C SER A 45 10.62 -53.67 -21.85
N LYS A 46 11.67 -54.22 -22.47
CA LYS A 46 12.96 -53.54 -22.68
C LYS A 46 13.12 -52.92 -24.08
N ASN A 47 12.35 -53.36 -25.07
CA ASN A 47 12.54 -52.97 -26.48
C ASN A 47 11.22 -52.55 -27.17
N TYR A 48 10.22 -52.09 -26.44
CA TYR A 48 9.05 -51.48 -27.07
C TYR A 48 9.42 -50.11 -27.66
N THR A 49 8.79 -49.74 -28.77
CA THR A 49 9.02 -48.45 -29.44
C THR A 49 7.75 -47.61 -29.53
N PHE A 50 6.67 -48.05 -28.87
CA PHE A 50 5.44 -47.27 -28.78
C PHE A 50 5.70 -45.94 -28.05
N ASN A 51 5.36 -44.83 -28.70
CA ASN A 51 5.54 -43.48 -28.17
C ASN A 51 4.18 -42.86 -27.79
N HIS A 52 4.01 -42.52 -26.52
CA HIS A 52 2.83 -41.82 -25.99
C HIS A 52 2.65 -40.38 -26.51
N ASP A 53 3.68 -39.75 -27.09
CA ASP A 53 3.56 -38.45 -27.78
C ASP A 53 2.58 -38.51 -28.97
N SER A 54 2.30 -39.70 -29.47
CA SER A 54 1.30 -39.93 -30.52
C SER A 54 -0.15 -39.99 -30.00
N THR A 55 -0.34 -39.90 -28.68
CA THR A 55 -1.63 -39.98 -27.99
C THR A 55 -2.01 -38.65 -27.37
N SER A 56 -3.25 -38.53 -26.88
CA SER A 56 -3.71 -37.34 -26.15
C SER A 56 -3.09 -37.18 -24.75
N PHE A 57 -2.27 -38.14 -24.30
CA PHE A 57 -1.58 -38.10 -23.01
C PHE A 57 -0.08 -38.43 -23.18
N PRO A 58 0.75 -37.42 -23.50
CA PRO A 58 2.20 -37.56 -23.53
C PRO A 58 2.74 -37.87 -22.12
N LEU A 59 3.65 -38.85 -22.01
CA LEU A 59 4.27 -39.19 -20.73
C LEU A 59 5.43 -38.24 -20.44
N ILE A 60 5.11 -37.15 -19.72
CA ILE A 60 6.08 -36.12 -19.33
C ILE A 60 6.35 -36.20 -17.83
N GLY A 61 7.58 -35.91 -17.43
CA GLY A 61 8.00 -35.87 -16.03
C GLY A 61 7.97 -37.25 -15.39
N GLN A 62 7.39 -37.37 -14.20
CA GLN A 62 7.36 -38.63 -13.45
C GLN A 62 6.52 -39.72 -14.13
N HIS A 63 5.59 -39.34 -15.03
CA HIS A 63 4.83 -40.31 -15.80
C HIS A 63 5.69 -41.07 -16.83
N ALA A 64 6.83 -40.52 -17.26
CA ALA A 64 7.71 -41.12 -18.25
C ALA A 64 8.39 -42.42 -17.76
N THR A 65 8.48 -42.61 -16.44
CA THR A 65 9.11 -43.79 -15.83
C THR A 65 8.09 -44.83 -15.37
N LEU A 66 6.80 -44.63 -15.64
CA LEU A 66 5.76 -45.57 -15.23
C LEU A 66 5.70 -46.77 -16.18
N GLU A 67 5.48 -47.95 -15.58
CA GLU A 67 5.17 -49.16 -16.32
C GLU A 67 3.78 -49.06 -16.96
N CYS A 68 3.57 -49.66 -18.13
CA CYS A 68 2.31 -49.60 -18.87
C CYS A 68 1.09 -50.01 -18.01
N ARG A 69 1.29 -51.00 -17.12
CA ARG A 69 0.24 -51.54 -16.24
C ARG A 69 -0.20 -50.59 -15.12
N SER A 70 0.59 -49.54 -14.82
CA SER A 70 0.21 -48.52 -13.84
C SER A 70 -1.00 -47.71 -14.30
N CYS A 71 -1.21 -47.58 -15.62
CA CYS A 71 -2.38 -46.93 -16.20
C CYS A 71 -3.31 -47.98 -16.85
N HIS A 72 -2.75 -48.91 -17.62
CA HIS A 72 -3.49 -49.95 -18.33
C HIS A 72 -3.70 -51.19 -17.46
N THR A 73 -4.71 -51.13 -16.58
CA THR A 73 -5.10 -52.24 -15.71
C THR A 73 -5.75 -53.41 -16.46
N SER A 74 -6.19 -53.17 -17.69
CA SER A 74 -6.72 -54.18 -18.61
C SER A 74 -6.00 -54.13 -19.96
N LEU A 75 -6.23 -55.13 -20.81
CA LEU A 75 -5.72 -55.14 -22.18
C LEU A 75 -6.49 -54.17 -23.11
N SER A 76 -7.58 -53.53 -22.64
CA SER A 76 -8.28 -52.50 -23.42
C SER A 76 -7.60 -51.14 -23.24
N PHE A 77 -7.07 -50.58 -24.32
CA PHE A 77 -6.34 -49.30 -24.33
C PHE A 77 -7.24 -48.08 -24.67
N LYS A 78 -8.54 -48.28 -24.88
CA LYS A 78 -9.42 -47.27 -25.50
C LYS A 78 -9.93 -46.19 -24.54
N ASP A 79 -10.05 -46.49 -23.24
CA ASP A 79 -10.87 -45.71 -22.32
C ASP A 79 -10.11 -45.37 -21.01
N ILE A 80 -8.92 -44.79 -21.13
CA ILE A 80 -8.19 -44.26 -19.97
C ILE A 80 -8.43 -42.75 -19.88
N PRO A 81 -9.01 -42.25 -18.77
CA PRO A 81 -9.12 -40.81 -18.53
C PRO A 81 -7.74 -40.15 -18.42
N SER A 82 -7.61 -38.95 -18.97
CA SER A 82 -6.36 -38.17 -18.98
C SER A 82 -6.32 -37.06 -17.93
N ASP A 83 -7.42 -36.82 -17.21
CA ASP A 83 -7.48 -35.85 -16.13
C ASP A 83 -6.80 -36.37 -14.85
N CYS A 84 -6.14 -35.47 -14.12
CA CYS A 84 -5.34 -35.85 -12.96
C CYS A 84 -6.17 -36.58 -11.89
N ILE A 85 -7.40 -36.16 -11.64
CA ILE A 85 -8.24 -36.68 -10.55
C ILE A 85 -8.73 -38.11 -10.79
N SER A 86 -8.75 -38.57 -12.04
CA SER A 86 -9.06 -39.95 -12.37
C SER A 86 -8.00 -40.95 -11.89
N CYS A 87 -6.77 -40.50 -11.61
CA CYS A 87 -5.69 -41.34 -11.07
C CYS A 87 -5.16 -40.87 -9.71
N HIS A 88 -5.19 -39.56 -9.44
CA HIS A 88 -4.68 -38.96 -8.22
C HIS A 88 -5.82 -38.58 -7.27
N VAL A 89 -5.66 -38.96 -6.01
CA VAL A 89 -6.59 -38.56 -4.94
C VAL A 89 -6.29 -37.13 -4.54
N ASP A 90 -7.32 -36.29 -4.51
CA ASP A 90 -7.20 -34.93 -4.02
C ASP A 90 -6.97 -34.90 -2.49
N ILE A 91 -5.81 -34.39 -2.09
CA ILE A 91 -5.46 -34.18 -0.68
C ILE A 91 -6.03 -32.88 -0.10
N HIS A 92 -6.52 -31.98 -0.97
CA HIS A 92 -7.00 -30.64 -0.60
C HIS A 92 -8.48 -30.63 -0.21
N GLN A 93 -9.13 -31.80 -0.16
CA GLN A 93 -10.51 -31.97 0.28
C GLN A 93 -11.49 -31.08 -0.51
N GLN A 94 -11.29 -31.00 -1.83
CA GLN A 94 -12.10 -30.26 -2.80
C GLN A 94 -12.08 -28.73 -2.62
N THR A 95 -11.17 -28.19 -1.82
CA THR A 95 -11.11 -26.75 -1.56
C THR A 95 -10.51 -25.92 -2.71
N LEU A 96 -9.74 -26.55 -3.60
CA LEU A 96 -9.06 -25.86 -4.72
C LEU A 96 -9.63 -26.21 -6.11
N GLY A 97 -10.62 -27.09 -6.19
CA GLY A 97 -11.16 -27.61 -7.45
C GLY A 97 -10.30 -28.71 -8.08
N ASN A 98 -10.67 -29.16 -9.28
CA ASN A 98 -10.09 -30.34 -9.93
C ASN A 98 -9.01 -30.01 -10.98
N ASP A 99 -8.74 -28.73 -11.25
CA ASP A 99 -7.70 -28.32 -12.18
C ASP A 99 -6.32 -28.33 -11.51
N CYS A 100 -5.78 -29.54 -11.31
CA CYS A 100 -4.51 -29.76 -10.63
C CYS A 100 -3.34 -29.04 -11.32
N ALA A 101 -3.41 -28.92 -12.65
CA ALA A 101 -2.37 -28.33 -13.49
C ALA A 101 -2.22 -26.81 -13.28
N ARG A 102 -3.17 -26.16 -12.61
CA ARG A 102 -3.06 -24.76 -12.20
C ARG A 102 -1.92 -24.52 -11.21
N CYS A 103 -1.61 -25.51 -10.38
CA CYS A 103 -0.59 -25.38 -9.33
C CYS A 103 0.53 -26.41 -9.45
N HIS A 104 0.22 -27.62 -9.91
CA HIS A 104 1.16 -28.73 -9.95
C HIS A 104 1.58 -29.04 -11.38
N THR A 105 2.73 -29.71 -11.53
CA THR A 105 3.21 -30.17 -12.82
C THR A 105 3.45 -31.67 -12.80
N SER A 106 3.54 -32.31 -13.96
CA SER A 106 3.90 -33.74 -14.03
C SER A 106 5.33 -34.03 -13.53
N LEU A 107 6.15 -33.00 -13.30
CA LEU A 107 7.47 -33.12 -12.70
C LEU A 107 7.40 -33.18 -11.17
N THR A 108 6.51 -32.40 -10.55
CA THR A 108 6.43 -32.28 -9.08
C THR A 108 5.06 -31.78 -8.61
N TRP A 109 4.64 -32.29 -7.45
CA TRP A 109 3.52 -31.78 -6.67
C TRP A 109 3.91 -30.60 -5.76
N VAL A 110 5.20 -30.32 -5.60
CA VAL A 110 5.68 -29.20 -4.78
C VAL A 110 5.38 -27.88 -5.50
N VAL A 111 4.76 -26.95 -4.77
CA VAL A 111 4.45 -25.60 -5.24
C VAL A 111 5.44 -24.63 -4.62
N GLU A 112 6.34 -24.08 -5.43
CA GLU A 112 7.39 -23.14 -4.95
C GLU A 112 6.97 -21.66 -5.10
N ASN A 113 5.99 -21.37 -5.94
CA ASN A 113 5.58 -20.02 -6.35
C ASN A 113 4.28 -19.56 -5.66
N ILE A 114 4.06 -19.93 -4.40
CA ILE A 114 2.80 -19.64 -3.68
C ILE A 114 2.50 -18.13 -3.55
N THR A 115 3.53 -17.29 -3.43
CA THR A 115 3.39 -15.82 -3.43
C THR A 115 2.82 -15.33 -4.76
N LYS A 116 3.30 -15.89 -5.89
CA LYS A 116 2.81 -15.54 -7.22
C LYS A 116 1.37 -15.98 -7.45
N ILE A 117 0.97 -17.10 -6.84
CA ILE A 117 -0.42 -17.54 -6.86
C ILE A 117 -1.30 -16.54 -6.11
N HIS A 118 -0.89 -16.10 -4.92
CA HIS A 118 -1.63 -15.06 -4.17
C HIS A 118 -1.77 -13.74 -4.95
N GLU A 119 -0.74 -13.32 -5.70
CA GLU A 119 -0.83 -12.14 -6.59
C GLU A 119 -1.91 -12.24 -7.67
N GLN A 120 -2.32 -13.45 -8.04
CA GLN A 120 -3.37 -13.71 -9.03
C GLN A 120 -4.76 -13.83 -8.39
N THR A 121 -4.84 -13.69 -7.07
CA THR A 121 -6.10 -13.72 -6.31
C THR A 121 -6.44 -12.33 -5.77
N SER A 122 -7.58 -12.23 -5.09
CA SER A 122 -8.01 -10.99 -4.43
C SER A 122 -7.20 -10.63 -3.18
N PHE A 123 -6.20 -11.43 -2.77
CA PHE A 123 -5.35 -11.15 -1.61
C PHE A 123 -3.86 -11.34 -1.93
N PRO A 124 -3.21 -10.33 -2.54
CA PRO A 124 -1.77 -10.37 -2.78
C PRO A 124 -1.00 -10.23 -1.45
N LEU A 125 -0.01 -11.09 -1.22
CA LEU A 125 0.83 -11.05 -0.03
C LEU A 125 1.85 -9.90 -0.15
N MET A 126 1.55 -8.77 0.49
CA MET A 126 2.41 -7.58 0.51
C MET A 126 2.42 -6.93 1.90
N GLY A 127 3.37 -6.01 2.11
CA GLY A 127 3.53 -5.34 3.41
C GLY A 127 3.71 -6.35 4.55
N ALA A 128 3.02 -6.13 5.66
CA ALA A 128 3.04 -7.03 6.82
C ALA A 128 2.58 -8.47 6.46
N HIS A 129 1.66 -8.64 5.51
CA HIS A 129 1.11 -9.95 5.12
C HIS A 129 2.10 -10.81 4.32
N ALA A 130 3.20 -10.23 3.81
CA ALA A 130 4.21 -10.97 3.05
C ALA A 130 4.97 -12.01 3.90
N THR A 131 4.98 -11.85 5.23
CA THR A 131 5.73 -12.70 6.16
C THR A 131 4.85 -13.38 7.21
N VAL A 132 3.52 -13.27 7.10
CA VAL A 132 2.58 -13.92 8.02
C VAL A 132 2.62 -15.43 7.81
N ASP A 133 2.54 -16.18 8.92
CA ASP A 133 2.44 -17.65 8.87
C ASP A 133 1.16 -18.06 8.12
N CYS A 134 1.28 -19.01 7.20
CA CYS A 134 0.16 -19.47 6.39
C CYS A 134 -1.06 -19.89 7.24
N ASN A 135 -0.82 -20.47 8.41
CA ASN A 135 -1.86 -20.96 9.31
C ASN A 135 -2.60 -19.84 10.05
N ALA A 136 -2.07 -18.62 10.06
CA ALA A 136 -2.79 -17.47 10.60
C ALA A 136 -4.08 -17.22 9.81
N CYS A 137 -4.04 -17.47 8.49
CA CYS A 137 -5.18 -17.33 7.58
C CYS A 137 -5.80 -18.69 7.25
N HIS A 138 -4.99 -19.63 6.74
CA HIS A 138 -5.43 -20.96 6.31
C HIS A 138 -5.49 -21.96 7.45
N GLN A 139 -6.33 -21.66 8.45
CA GLN A 139 -6.57 -22.55 9.58
C GLN A 139 -7.23 -23.84 9.10
N SER A 140 -6.51 -24.95 9.19
CA SER A 140 -7.02 -26.28 8.89
C SER A 140 -6.32 -27.35 9.70
N GLU A 141 -6.95 -28.50 9.83
CA GLU A 141 -6.44 -29.65 10.58
C GLU A 141 -5.28 -30.36 9.86
N THR A 142 -5.11 -30.11 8.55
CA THR A 142 -4.22 -30.88 7.67
C THR A 142 -3.15 -30.04 6.97
N ASN A 143 -3.15 -28.71 7.14
CA ASN A 143 -2.26 -27.74 6.47
C ASN A 143 -2.29 -27.75 4.92
N VAL A 144 -3.13 -28.58 4.32
CA VAL A 144 -3.30 -28.70 2.85
C VAL A 144 -4.74 -28.44 2.40
N ARG A 145 -5.63 -28.12 3.36
CA ARG A 145 -7.01 -27.73 3.10
C ARG A 145 -7.12 -26.20 3.13
N PHE A 146 -7.34 -25.58 1.98
CA PHE A 146 -7.32 -24.13 1.81
C PHE A 146 -8.74 -23.60 1.56
N SER A 147 -9.49 -23.36 2.64
CA SER A 147 -10.82 -22.76 2.50
C SER A 147 -10.73 -21.30 2.04
N PRO A 148 -11.71 -20.81 1.24
CA PRO A 148 -11.83 -19.39 0.94
C PRO A 148 -11.95 -18.56 2.22
N ILE A 149 -11.22 -17.45 2.25
CA ILE A 149 -11.21 -16.48 3.35
C ILE A 149 -11.80 -15.17 2.83
N ASN A 150 -12.50 -14.44 3.68
CA ASN A 150 -12.94 -13.09 3.35
C ASN A 150 -11.70 -12.16 3.33
N PRO A 151 -11.32 -11.56 2.18
CA PRO A 151 -10.12 -10.73 2.09
C PRO A 151 -10.31 -9.33 2.69
N GLU A 152 -11.52 -8.97 3.13
CA GLU A 152 -11.78 -7.67 3.73
C GLU A 152 -11.00 -7.47 5.02
N CYS A 153 -10.27 -6.35 5.13
CA CYS A 153 -9.37 -6.06 6.24
C CYS A 153 -10.04 -6.26 7.61
N ILE A 154 -11.27 -5.73 7.75
CA ILE A 154 -12.01 -5.77 9.01
C ILE A 154 -12.37 -7.20 9.45
N SER A 155 -12.46 -8.16 8.53
CA SER A 155 -12.80 -9.55 8.86
C SER A 155 -11.73 -10.22 9.74
N CYS A 156 -10.48 -9.78 9.66
CA CYS A 156 -9.40 -10.19 10.54
C CYS A 156 -9.08 -9.12 11.61
N HIS A 157 -9.12 -7.85 11.23
CA HIS A 157 -8.65 -6.73 12.06
C HIS A 157 -9.77 -5.99 12.83
N THR A 158 -10.88 -6.68 13.13
CA THR A 158 -11.97 -6.09 13.96
C THR A 158 -11.46 -5.66 15.33
N GLN A 159 -10.64 -6.49 15.98
CA GLN A 159 -10.10 -6.16 17.30
C GLN A 159 -9.17 -4.95 17.25
N ASP A 160 -8.29 -4.90 16.25
CA ASP A 160 -7.38 -3.76 16.06
C ASP A 160 -8.17 -2.46 15.81
N TYR A 161 -9.22 -2.53 14.99
CA TYR A 161 -10.13 -1.41 14.73
C TYR A 161 -10.78 -0.89 16.01
N GLU A 162 -11.33 -1.79 16.84
CA GLU A 162 -12.02 -1.42 18.08
C GLU A 162 -11.06 -0.91 19.18
N MET A 163 -9.81 -1.37 19.15
CA MET A 163 -8.78 -1.03 20.14
C MET A 163 -7.96 0.21 19.78
N ALA A 164 -8.03 0.69 18.54
CA ALA A 164 -7.32 1.89 18.11
C ALA A 164 -7.69 3.11 18.99
N LYS A 165 -6.67 3.89 19.37
CA LYS A 165 -6.82 5.10 20.21
C LYS A 165 -6.21 6.36 19.64
N ASN A 166 -5.38 6.23 18.61
CA ASN A 166 -4.76 7.36 17.94
C ASN A 166 -4.72 7.11 16.42
N PRO A 167 -5.78 7.51 15.68
CA PRO A 167 -7.06 8.02 16.18
C PRO A 167 -7.96 6.91 16.76
N ASP A 168 -8.95 7.26 17.61
CA ASP A 168 -9.94 6.29 18.12
C ASP A 168 -11.01 6.03 17.06
N HIS A 169 -10.87 4.91 16.34
CA HIS A 169 -11.72 4.62 15.19
C HIS A 169 -13.19 4.45 15.53
N LYS A 170 -13.50 3.88 16.70
CA LYS A 170 -14.87 3.58 17.13
C LYS A 170 -15.61 4.82 17.57
N SER A 171 -14.98 5.64 18.41
CA SER A 171 -15.61 6.85 18.96
C SER A 171 -15.90 7.87 17.87
N ILE A 172 -15.01 7.96 16.88
CA ILE A 172 -15.18 8.81 15.71
C ILE A 172 -16.19 8.17 14.76
N GLY A 173 -16.14 6.85 14.55
CA GLY A 173 -17.05 6.14 13.64
C GLY A 173 -16.50 6.10 12.22
N PHE A 174 -15.23 5.72 12.08
CA PHE A 174 -14.62 5.59 10.76
C PHE A 174 -15.23 4.47 9.92
N SER A 175 -14.95 4.54 8.62
CA SER A 175 -15.24 3.44 7.70
C SER A 175 -14.42 2.20 8.08
N THR A 176 -14.99 1.03 7.88
CA THR A 176 -14.26 -0.25 7.93
C THR A 176 -13.45 -0.52 6.67
N ASP A 177 -13.52 0.36 5.66
CA ASP A 177 -12.57 0.41 4.55
C ASP A 177 -11.24 1.00 5.05
N CYS A 178 -10.36 0.13 5.54
CA CYS A 178 -9.07 0.51 6.11
C CYS A 178 -8.14 1.17 5.08
N SER A 179 -8.35 0.90 3.77
CA SER A 179 -7.46 1.35 2.69
C SER A 179 -7.50 2.86 2.46
N VAL A 180 -8.55 3.53 2.97
CA VAL A 180 -8.68 4.98 2.96
C VAL A 180 -7.50 5.67 3.66
N CYS A 181 -6.97 5.04 4.73
CA CYS A 181 -5.87 5.60 5.51
C CYS A 181 -4.62 4.71 5.52
N HIS A 182 -4.79 3.38 5.61
CA HIS A 182 -3.70 2.43 5.79
C HIS A 182 -3.29 1.79 4.46
N LYS A 183 -1.99 1.89 4.13
CA LYS A 183 -1.45 1.29 2.91
C LYS A 183 -1.20 -0.20 3.10
N GLN A 184 -1.75 -1.01 2.20
CA GLN A 184 -1.55 -2.48 2.18
C GLN A 184 -0.08 -2.88 2.05
N THR A 185 0.74 -2.04 1.43
CA THR A 185 2.18 -2.26 1.26
C THR A 185 3.00 -1.93 2.52
N SER A 186 2.38 -1.39 3.57
CA SER A 186 3.06 -1.04 4.82
C SER A 186 3.35 -2.28 5.66
N VAL A 187 4.45 -2.23 6.41
CA VAL A 187 4.81 -3.27 7.40
C VAL A 187 4.12 -3.07 8.75
N ASP A 188 3.50 -1.91 8.95
CA ASP A 188 2.75 -1.54 10.15
C ASP A 188 1.54 -0.66 9.82
N TRP A 189 0.69 -0.40 10.81
CA TRP A 189 -0.46 0.50 10.69
C TRP A 189 -0.10 1.99 10.64
N LEU A 190 1.15 2.34 11.00
CA LEU A 190 1.68 3.71 11.05
C LEU A 190 2.16 4.22 9.69
N GLY A 191 2.36 3.35 8.69
CA GLY A 191 2.57 3.69 7.29
C GLY A 191 1.32 4.31 6.65
N VAL A 192 0.78 5.35 7.29
CA VAL A 192 -0.26 6.21 6.77
C VAL A 192 0.33 7.00 5.61
N GLY A 193 -0.17 6.73 4.41
CA GLY A 193 0.14 7.52 3.23
C GLY A 193 -0.54 8.89 3.22
N ILE A 194 -0.89 9.44 4.38
CA ILE A 194 -1.70 10.64 4.54
C ILE A 194 -0.80 11.85 4.29
N VAL A 195 -0.98 12.45 3.12
CA VAL A 195 -0.22 13.63 2.71
C VAL A 195 -0.94 14.88 3.21
N HIS A 196 -0.33 15.59 4.17
CA HIS A 196 -0.82 16.87 4.67
C HIS A 196 -0.31 18.03 3.81
N SER A 197 -0.47 17.95 2.48
CA SER A 197 0.05 18.98 1.56
C SER A 197 -0.62 20.34 1.70
N PHE A 198 -1.86 20.34 2.19
CA PHE A 198 -2.62 21.56 2.46
C PHE A 198 -2.22 22.25 3.77
N PHE A 199 -1.73 21.48 4.74
CA PHE A 199 -1.24 21.97 6.03
C PHE A 199 0.00 21.16 6.47
N PRO A 200 1.20 21.53 6.00
CA PRO A 200 2.41 20.78 6.33
C PRO A 200 2.67 20.74 7.84
N LEU A 201 2.89 19.53 8.36
CA LEU A 201 3.18 19.31 9.78
C LEU A 201 4.63 19.72 10.09
N GLU A 202 4.82 20.99 10.44
CA GLU A 202 6.12 21.60 10.70
C GLU A 202 6.19 22.28 12.07
N GLN A 203 7.37 22.24 12.69
CA GLN A 203 7.67 22.94 13.95
C GLN A 203 6.62 22.62 15.04
N GLY A 204 5.89 23.63 15.55
CA GLY A 204 4.88 23.44 16.59
C GLY A 204 3.66 22.61 16.16
N HIS A 205 3.47 22.39 14.86
CA HIS A 205 2.40 21.57 14.31
C HIS A 205 2.85 20.13 13.99
N GLN A 206 4.07 19.72 14.36
CA GLN A 206 4.52 18.32 14.30
C GLN A 206 3.90 17.48 15.43
N ILE A 207 2.58 17.37 15.40
CA ILE A 207 1.78 16.70 16.42
C ILE A 207 1.53 15.25 15.96
N SER A 208 1.90 14.28 16.79
CA SER A 208 1.71 12.86 16.49
C SER A 208 0.30 12.33 16.83
N ASP A 209 -0.46 13.09 17.62
CA ASP A 209 -1.85 12.76 17.98
C ASP A 209 -2.81 13.43 16.99
N CYS A 210 -3.36 12.63 16.07
CA CYS A 210 -4.24 13.11 15.01
C CYS A 210 -5.46 13.85 15.57
N SER A 211 -5.94 13.44 16.76
CA SER A 211 -7.14 13.99 17.39
C SER A 211 -6.97 15.44 17.90
N GLN A 212 -5.72 15.92 18.04
CA GLN A 212 -5.44 17.32 18.37
C GLN A 212 -5.87 18.26 17.24
N CYS A 213 -5.75 17.79 16.00
CA CYS A 213 -6.07 18.52 14.78
C CYS A 213 -7.47 18.12 14.27
N HIS A 214 -7.68 16.82 14.03
CA HIS A 214 -8.91 16.28 13.45
C HIS A 214 -9.93 15.94 14.53
N LYS A 215 -10.73 16.94 14.90
CA LYS A 215 -11.73 16.85 15.98
C LYS A 215 -13.07 16.27 15.54
N SER A 216 -13.27 16.03 14.24
CA SER A 216 -14.50 15.49 13.67
C SER A 216 -14.23 14.22 12.85
N THR A 217 -15.31 13.60 12.40
CA THR A 217 -15.28 12.47 11.46
C THR A 217 -14.82 12.86 10.06
N ASP A 218 -14.97 14.13 9.69
CA ASP A 218 -14.55 14.64 8.39
C ASP A 218 -13.15 15.26 8.51
N TYR A 219 -12.13 14.51 8.09
CA TYR A 219 -10.75 14.97 8.13
C TYR A 219 -10.48 16.15 7.17
N ASN A 220 -11.41 16.49 6.28
CA ASN A 220 -11.33 17.65 5.40
C ASN A 220 -11.89 18.93 6.05
N ASP A 221 -12.57 18.84 7.19
CA ASP A 221 -13.22 19.97 7.87
C ASP A 221 -12.24 20.79 8.74
N ILE A 222 -10.94 20.50 8.65
CA ILE A 222 -9.92 21.27 9.35
C ILE A 222 -9.53 22.51 8.54
N SER A 223 -9.75 23.68 9.13
CA SER A 223 -9.29 24.94 8.55
C SER A 223 -7.78 25.13 8.77
N PRO A 224 -7.02 25.62 7.77
CA PRO A 224 -5.60 25.95 7.92
C PRO A 224 -5.39 27.31 8.61
N GLU A 225 -6.43 28.13 8.73
CA GLU A 225 -6.36 29.45 9.34
C GLU A 225 -6.01 29.37 10.83
N CYS A 226 -4.89 30.01 11.21
CA CYS A 226 -4.34 29.95 12.57
C CYS A 226 -5.38 30.28 13.64
N ILE A 227 -6.23 31.28 13.39
CA ILE A 227 -7.22 31.77 14.36
C ILE A 227 -8.24 30.70 14.75
N ASN A 228 -8.56 29.76 13.87
CA ASN A 228 -9.54 28.71 14.15
C ASN A 228 -9.06 27.70 15.20
N CYS A 229 -7.74 27.60 15.40
CA CYS A 229 -7.14 26.81 16.48
C CYS A 229 -6.68 27.70 17.65
N HIS A 230 -6.17 28.89 17.35
CA HIS A 230 -5.46 29.75 18.29
C HIS A 230 -6.22 31.03 18.67
N GLN A 231 -7.55 31.02 18.54
CA GLN A 231 -8.41 32.14 18.95
C GLN A 231 -8.14 32.58 20.39
N LYS A 232 -7.95 31.61 21.30
CA LYS A 232 -7.70 31.86 22.71
C LYS A 232 -6.36 32.56 22.92
N ASP A 233 -5.31 32.10 22.24
CA ASP A 233 -3.98 32.70 22.31
C ASP A 233 -4.02 34.15 21.81
N PHE A 234 -4.67 34.36 20.66
CA PHE A 234 -4.88 35.69 20.08
C PHE A 234 -5.61 36.64 21.05
N THR A 235 -6.73 36.22 21.65
CA THR A 235 -7.50 37.09 22.56
C THR A 235 -6.79 37.38 23.89
N ASN A 236 -5.93 36.47 24.34
CA ASN A 236 -5.27 36.58 25.64
C ASN A 236 -3.95 37.35 25.57
N ALA A 237 -3.39 37.54 24.38
CA ALA A 237 -2.15 38.27 24.23
C ALA A 237 -2.35 39.78 24.52
N LYS A 238 -1.53 40.30 25.44
CA LYS A 238 -1.60 41.68 25.95
C LYS A 238 -0.38 42.54 25.63
N ASN A 239 0.69 41.93 25.12
CA ASN A 239 1.89 42.66 24.73
C ASN A 239 2.47 42.07 23.43
N PRO A 240 2.12 42.63 22.26
CA PRO A 240 1.10 43.66 22.07
C PRO A 240 -0.34 43.13 22.28
N ASP A 241 -1.30 44.04 22.48
CA ASP A 241 -2.72 43.67 22.49
C ASP A 241 -3.19 43.36 21.07
N HIS A 242 -3.45 42.08 20.79
CA HIS A 242 -3.84 41.60 19.46
C HIS A 242 -5.23 42.04 19.02
N SER A 243 -6.07 42.58 19.91
CA SER A 243 -7.37 43.16 19.51
C SER A 243 -7.23 44.35 18.56
N LEU A 244 -6.02 44.93 18.47
CA LEU A 244 -5.66 46.02 17.58
C LEU A 244 -5.09 45.56 16.23
N PHE A 245 -4.93 44.24 16.00
CA PHE A 245 -4.23 43.67 14.85
C PHE A 245 -5.12 42.72 14.03
N PRO A 246 -4.81 42.49 12.74
CA PRO A 246 -5.52 41.50 11.94
C PRO A 246 -5.20 40.07 12.38
N THR A 247 -6.04 39.12 11.99
CA THR A 247 -5.90 37.69 12.31
C THR A 247 -4.85 36.95 11.45
N GLN A 248 -4.07 37.67 10.63
CA GLN A 248 -3.00 37.11 9.81
C GLN A 248 -1.73 36.92 10.66
N CYS A 249 -1.67 35.81 11.40
CA CYS A 249 -0.61 35.57 12.38
C CYS A 249 0.81 35.52 11.77
N ASN A 250 0.93 35.05 10.53
CA ASN A 250 2.20 34.93 9.80
C ASN A 250 2.84 36.27 9.42
N LEU A 251 2.15 37.39 9.61
CA LEU A 251 2.75 38.73 9.46
C LEU A 251 3.83 38.98 10.51
N CYS A 252 3.68 38.36 11.69
CA CYS A 252 4.56 38.57 12.82
C CYS A 252 5.22 37.29 13.32
N HIS A 253 4.51 36.17 13.27
CA HIS A 253 4.92 34.94 13.92
C HIS A 253 5.36 33.87 12.94
N THR A 254 6.22 32.98 13.42
CA THR A 254 6.58 31.73 12.75
C THR A 254 5.74 30.57 13.30
N LEU A 255 5.88 29.37 12.72
CA LEU A 255 5.26 28.14 13.24
C LEU A 255 5.99 27.57 14.46
N ALA A 256 7.00 28.27 14.99
CA ALA A 256 7.77 27.83 16.13
C ALA A 256 6.90 27.76 17.40
N ILE A 257 7.21 26.80 18.26
CA ILE A 257 6.54 26.62 19.54
C ILE A 257 6.70 27.90 20.37
N GLY A 258 5.57 28.42 20.87
CA GLY A 258 5.56 29.62 21.71
C GLY A 258 5.47 30.95 20.94
N TRP A 259 5.17 30.92 19.63
CA TRP A 259 4.96 32.12 18.81
C TRP A 259 6.20 33.04 18.71
N MET A 260 7.38 32.51 19.01
CA MET A 260 8.65 33.25 19.02
C MET A 260 9.74 32.56 18.19
N PRO A 261 10.64 33.32 17.53
CA PRO A 261 10.69 34.78 17.53
C PRO A 261 9.53 35.40 16.74
N ALA A 262 9.04 36.55 17.22
CA ALA A 262 8.10 37.39 16.50
C ALA A 262 8.87 38.57 15.90
N SER A 263 8.53 38.97 14.67
CA SER A 263 9.18 40.10 14.00
C SER A 263 8.17 40.94 13.26
N PHE A 264 8.31 42.26 13.28
CA PHE A 264 7.43 43.18 12.57
C PHE A 264 8.24 44.01 11.58
N THR A 265 8.95 43.33 10.67
CA THR A 265 9.92 43.94 9.75
C THR A 265 9.32 44.99 8.81
N ASN A 266 8.01 44.89 8.51
CA ASN A 266 7.30 45.92 7.76
C ASN A 266 7.27 47.29 8.45
N HIS A 267 7.56 47.37 9.75
CA HIS A 267 7.70 48.64 10.46
C HIS A 267 8.79 49.54 9.86
N ASP A 268 9.87 48.97 9.33
CA ASP A 268 10.98 49.74 8.74
C ASP A 268 10.55 50.60 7.54
N SER A 269 9.41 50.28 6.91
CA SER A 269 8.82 51.12 5.85
C SER A 269 8.26 52.45 6.37
N ARG A 270 7.95 52.53 7.67
CA ARG A 270 7.45 53.73 8.36
C ARG A 270 8.57 54.39 9.15
N PHE A 271 9.24 53.63 10.00
CA PHE A 271 10.37 54.08 10.79
C PHE A 271 11.33 52.89 11.03
N PRO A 272 12.62 53.00 10.70
CA PRO A 272 13.56 51.89 10.76
C PRO A 272 13.88 51.51 12.20
N ILE A 273 13.42 50.33 12.63
CA ILE A 273 13.69 49.74 13.95
C ILE A 273 14.51 48.44 13.86
N TYR A 274 14.54 47.80 12.68
CA TYR A 274 15.43 46.68 12.38
C TYR A 274 16.67 47.12 11.59
N SER A 275 16.76 48.42 11.26
CA SER A 275 17.88 49.05 10.55
C SER A 275 18.12 50.49 11.05
N GLY A 276 19.17 51.15 10.57
CA GLY A 276 19.49 52.52 10.99
C GLY A 276 19.94 52.62 12.45
N ASN A 277 19.81 53.82 13.02
CA ASN A 277 20.31 54.15 14.37
C ASN A 277 19.50 53.53 15.50
N HIS A 278 18.28 53.06 15.25
CA HIS A 278 17.41 52.47 16.29
C HIS A 278 17.44 50.93 16.27
N LYS A 279 18.29 50.34 15.43
CA LYS A 279 18.44 48.89 15.35
C LYS A 279 19.01 48.34 16.66
N ASN A 280 18.30 47.39 17.28
CA ASN A 280 18.64 46.75 18.56
C ASN A 280 18.58 47.68 19.79
N GLU A 281 17.96 48.86 19.66
CA GLU A 281 17.83 49.83 20.76
C GLU A 281 16.43 49.80 21.40
N TRP A 282 15.66 48.73 21.16
CA TRP A 282 14.28 48.57 21.63
C TRP A 282 13.99 47.09 21.92
N ASP A 283 13.17 46.83 22.94
CA ASP A 283 12.66 45.49 23.25
C ASP A 283 11.15 45.39 23.12
N GLN A 284 10.42 46.48 23.37
CA GLN A 284 8.96 46.52 23.35
C GLN A 284 8.41 47.66 22.51
N CYS A 285 7.27 47.41 21.85
CA CYS A 285 6.54 48.42 21.08
C CYS A 285 6.24 49.67 21.93
N ILE A 286 5.95 49.48 23.22
CA ILE A 286 5.57 50.56 24.14
C ILE A 286 6.69 51.53 24.51
N GLU A 287 7.94 51.20 24.22
CA GLU A 287 9.07 52.10 24.43
C GLU A 287 8.98 53.33 23.54
N CYS A 288 8.49 53.13 22.31
CA CYS A 288 8.21 54.22 21.37
C CYS A 288 6.71 54.56 21.35
N HIS A 289 5.82 53.58 21.39
CA HIS A 289 4.37 53.75 21.32
C HIS A 289 3.73 53.84 22.71
N ILE A 290 3.61 55.06 23.20
CA ILE A 290 3.34 55.35 24.61
C ILE A 290 1.90 55.06 25.06
N ASN A 291 1.00 54.68 24.14
CA ASN A 291 -0.34 54.23 24.48
C ASN A 291 -0.50 52.73 24.18
N PRO A 292 -0.66 51.87 25.20
CA PRO A 292 -0.93 50.45 24.98
C PRO A 292 -2.27 50.17 24.27
N GLY A 293 -3.21 51.12 24.30
CA GLY A 293 -4.51 51.00 23.64
C GLY A 293 -4.54 51.48 22.19
N ASP A 294 -3.51 52.20 21.73
CA ASP A 294 -3.32 52.53 20.32
C ASP A 294 -1.82 52.63 19.99
N TYR A 295 -1.34 51.80 19.05
CA TYR A 295 0.05 51.88 18.57
C TYR A 295 0.25 53.03 17.56
N ILE A 296 -0.60 54.06 17.62
CA ILE A 296 -0.54 55.25 16.76
C ILE A 296 0.15 56.38 17.51
N THR A 297 -0.09 56.49 18.81
CA THR A 297 0.56 57.50 19.65
C THR A 297 2.00 57.09 19.95
N PHE A 298 2.97 57.89 19.52
CA PHE A 298 4.40 57.65 19.74
C PHE A 298 5.10 58.82 20.40
N SER A 299 6.30 58.59 20.96
CA SER A 299 7.14 59.65 21.49
C SER A 299 8.61 59.47 21.13
N CYS A 300 9.21 60.50 20.53
CA CYS A 300 10.66 60.56 20.30
C CYS A 300 11.40 61.11 21.53
N VAL A 301 10.71 61.90 22.35
CA VAL A 301 11.29 62.70 23.46
C VAL A 301 11.24 62.00 24.81
N LYS A 302 10.60 60.83 24.90
CA LYS A 302 10.64 60.00 26.12
C LYS A 302 11.82 59.02 26.15
N CYS A 303 12.49 58.83 25.02
CA CYS A 303 13.73 58.07 24.95
C CYS A 303 14.85 58.76 25.74
N HIS A 304 15.73 57.97 26.37
CA HIS A 304 16.78 58.49 27.25
C HIS A 304 17.74 59.47 26.55
N GLU A 305 17.92 59.33 25.23
CA GLU A 305 18.83 60.18 24.44
C GLU A 305 18.22 61.55 24.09
N HIS A 306 16.90 61.62 23.91
CA HIS A 306 16.19 62.80 23.43
C HIS A 306 15.29 63.45 24.48
N ASN A 307 15.46 63.11 25.76
CA ASN A 307 14.59 63.60 26.84
C ASN A 307 14.96 64.98 27.42
N ASN A 308 16.01 65.63 26.89
CA ASN A 308 16.47 66.93 27.35
C ASN A 308 16.20 68.02 26.31
N ALA A 309 15.09 68.73 26.47
CA ALA A 309 14.67 69.82 25.59
C ALA A 309 15.74 70.90 25.40
N GLY A 310 16.48 71.25 26.45
CA GLY A 310 17.49 72.31 26.42
C GLY A 310 18.77 71.90 25.69
N LYS A 311 19.16 70.63 25.77
CA LYS A 311 20.28 70.08 25.00
C LYS A 311 19.92 70.04 23.51
N LEU A 312 18.76 69.49 23.17
CA LEU A 312 18.31 69.38 21.79
C LEU A 312 18.08 70.76 21.15
N ALA A 313 17.55 71.75 21.87
CA ALA A 313 17.40 73.09 21.34
C ALA A 313 18.73 73.75 20.93
N LYS A 314 19.85 73.40 21.59
CA LYS A 314 21.18 73.88 21.19
C LYS A 314 21.72 73.15 19.97
N GLU A 315 21.36 71.88 19.78
CA GLU A 315 21.72 71.10 18.59
C GLU A 315 20.89 71.52 17.36
N HIS A 316 19.79 72.24 17.56
CA HIS A 316 18.88 72.72 16.52
C HIS A 316 18.78 74.27 16.50
N ASP A 317 19.81 74.99 16.94
CA ASP A 317 19.81 76.45 17.04
C ASP A 317 19.70 77.17 15.69
N GLU A 318 20.15 76.51 14.61
CA GLU A 318 19.99 76.96 13.23
C GLU A 318 18.61 76.63 12.61
N VAL A 319 17.78 75.81 13.28
CA VAL A 319 16.48 75.38 12.76
C VAL A 319 15.39 76.38 13.15
N SER A 320 14.96 77.16 12.15
CA SER A 320 13.83 78.09 12.33
C SER A 320 12.54 77.33 12.70
N ASN A 321 11.85 77.79 13.75
CA ASN A 321 10.65 77.17 14.31
C ASN A 321 10.85 75.75 14.87
N TYR A 322 12.03 75.44 15.43
CA TYR A 322 12.24 74.20 16.18
C TYR A 322 11.13 73.97 17.22
N GLN A 323 10.57 72.75 17.24
CA GLN A 323 9.59 72.31 18.22
C GLN A 323 10.06 71.02 18.87
N TYR A 324 10.06 71.01 20.20
CA TYR A 324 10.36 69.82 20.99
C TYR A 324 9.12 68.93 21.13
N GLU A 325 8.65 68.42 19.99
CA GLU A 325 7.41 67.65 19.86
C GLU A 325 7.61 66.47 18.93
N SER A 326 7.07 65.30 19.27
CA SER A 326 7.42 64.03 18.59
C SER A 326 7.03 64.01 17.10
N ASN A 327 5.90 64.64 16.75
CA ASN A 327 5.49 64.77 15.34
C ASN A 327 6.43 65.69 14.55
N ALA A 328 6.96 66.75 15.16
CA ALA A 328 7.94 67.63 14.52
C ALA A 328 9.27 66.91 14.32
N CYS A 329 9.73 66.16 15.34
CA CYS A 329 10.91 65.31 15.24
C CYS A 329 10.78 64.32 14.08
N TYR A 330 9.68 63.56 14.02
CA TYR A 330 9.46 62.55 12.97
C TYR A 330 9.34 63.17 11.56
N ALA A 331 8.76 64.36 11.43
CA ALA A 331 8.66 65.04 10.12
C ALA A 331 10.03 65.42 9.54
N CYS A 332 10.98 65.85 10.38
CA CYS A 332 12.35 66.15 9.95
C CYS A 332 13.24 64.90 9.87
N HIS A 333 13.03 63.93 10.77
CA HIS A 333 13.82 62.71 10.92
C HIS A 333 12.98 61.44 10.68
N PRO A 334 12.43 61.23 9.46
CA PRO A 334 11.55 60.08 9.20
C PRO A 334 12.29 58.73 9.28
N LYS A 335 13.62 58.75 9.30
CA LYS A 335 14.48 57.57 9.45
C LYS A 335 15.26 57.54 10.78
N GLY A 336 14.97 58.48 11.69
CA GLY A 336 15.61 58.54 13.01
C GLY A 336 17.10 58.91 12.97
N ASN A 337 17.52 59.73 12.00
CA ASN A 337 18.90 60.14 11.78
C ASN A 337 19.03 61.62 11.46
#